data_AF-A0A7W0MMP8-F1
#
_entry.id   AF-A0A7W0MMP8-F1
#
_cell.length_a   1.000
_cell.length_b   1.000
_cell.length_c   1.000
_cell.angle_alpha   90.00
_cell.angle_beta   90.00
_cell.angle_gamma   90.00
#
_symmetry.space_group_name_H-M   'P 1'
#
loop_
_entity.id
_entity.type
_entity.pdbx_description
1 polymer ?
#
loop_
_entity_poly.entity_id
_entity_poly.type
_entity_poly.pdbx_seq_one_letter_code
_entity_poly.pdbx_strand_id
1 'polypeptide(L)' 'MRREEFNAARARLSRRTIPELIELLNSTDLSTRFLAEMCLRDATST' A
#
# COMPACT_ATOMS: atom_id res chain seq x y z
N MET A 1 -3.37 14.24 0.18
CA MET A 1 -2.15 13.85 -0.53
C MET A 1 -2.24 14.33 -1.97
N ARG A 2 -1.19 14.96 -2.51
CA ARG A 2 -1.12 15.36 -3.93
C ARG A 2 -0.85 14.13 -4.81
N ARG A 3 -1.17 14.22 -6.10
CA ARG A 3 -1.04 13.08 -7.04
C ARG A 3 0.37 12.49 -7.08
N GLU A 4 1.39 13.33 -7.05
CA GLU A 4 2.80 12.91 -7.08
C GLU A 4 3.19 12.15 -5.81
N GLU A 5 2.76 12.65 -4.65
CA GLU A 5 2.97 12.01 -3.35
C GLU A 5 2.27 10.64 -3.28
N PHE A 6 1.06 10.53 -3.86
CA PHE A 6 0.34 9.26 -3.97
C PHE A 6 1.10 8.25 -4.83
N ASN A 7 1.56 8.65 -6.01
CA ASN A 7 2.29 7.77 -6.91
C ASN A 7 3.60 7.29 -6.28
N ALA A 8 4.34 8.18 -5.61
CA ALA A 8 5.57 7.82 -4.91
C ALA A 8 5.30 6.86 -3.74
N ALA A 9 4.25 7.11 -2.95
CA ALA A 9 3.86 6.26 -1.83
C ALA A 9 3.43 4.86 -2.30
N ARG A 10 2.61 4.78 -3.37
CA ARG A 10 2.21 3.52 -3.99
C ARG A 10 3.41 2.75 -4.52
N ALA A 11 4.29 3.39 -5.28
CA ALA A 11 5.49 2.75 -5.83
C ALA A 11 6.37 2.16 -4.72
N ARG A 12 6.53 2.87 -3.59
CA ARG A 12 7.26 2.38 -2.42
C ARG A 12 6.58 1.16 -1.78
N LEU A 13 5.26 1.19 -1.62
CA LEU A 13 4.50 0.11 -0.99
C LEU A 13 4.40 -1.14 -1.87
N SER A 14 4.28 -0.98 -3.19
CA SER A 14 4.22 -2.10 -4.15
C SER A 14 5.46 -2.99 -4.15
N ARG A 15 6.59 -2.53 -3.58
CA ARG A 15 7.83 -3.30 -3.44
C ARG A 15 7.92 -4.10 -2.14
N ARG A 16 6.96 -3.93 -1.23
CA ARG A 16 6.90 -4.69 0.02
C ARG A 16 6.34 -6.08 -0.23
N THR A 17 6.71 -7.01 0.64
CA THR A 17 6.18 -8.37 0.64
C THR A 17 4.73 -8.39 1.13
N ILE A 18 3.98 -9.44 0.79
CA ILE A 18 2.60 -9.63 1.24
C ILE A 18 2.46 -9.54 2.78
N PRO A 19 3.30 -10.20 3.61
CA PRO A 19 3.22 -10.06 5.06
C PRO A 19 3.40 -8.61 5.53
N GLU A 20 4.35 -7.87 4.97
CA GLU A 20 4.54 -6.45 5.32
C GLU A 20 3.33 -5.59 4.91
N LEU A 21 2.68 -5.89 3.78
CA LEU A 21 1.47 -5.20 3.36
C LEU A 21 0.30 -5.48 4.30
N ILE A 22 0.18 -6.71 4.82
CA ILE A 22 -0.84 -7.09 5.82
C ILE A 22 -0.65 -6.29 7.11
N GLU A 23 0.58 -6.17 7.62
CA GLU A 23 0.86 -5.38 8.83
C GLU A 23 0.42 -3.92 8.67
N LEU A 24 0.58 -3.34 7.47
CA LEU A 24 0.19 -1.96 7.18
C LEU A 24 -1.32 -1.73 7.15
N LEU A 25 -2.14 -2.79 7.05
CA LEU A 25 -3.60 -2.67 7.17
C LEU A 25 -4.03 -2.22 8.57
N ASN A 26 -3.19 -2.42 9.59
CA ASN A 26 -3.43 -1.96 10.96
C ASN A 26 -2.88 -0.54 11.23
N SER A 27 -2.34 0.15 10.23
CA SER A 27 -1.82 1.52 10.39
C SER A 27 -2.92 2.48 10.85
N THR A 28 -2.60 3.44 11.72
CA THR A 28 -3.54 4.49 12.12
C THR A 28 -3.79 5.50 11.00
N ASP A 29 -2.88 5.60 10.02
CA ASP A 29 -3.03 6.45 8.86
C ASP A 29 -3.90 5.79 7.78
N LEU A 30 -5.03 6.44 7.47
CA LEU A 30 -5.98 5.97 6.47
C LEU A 30 -5.35 5.82 5.08
N SER A 31 -4.45 6.74 4.70
CA SER A 31 -3.82 6.71 3.37
C SER A 31 -2.92 5.49 3.22
N THR A 32 -2.15 5.18 4.26
CA THR A 32 -1.29 3.99 4.32
C THR A 32 -2.11 2.71 4.27
N ARG A 33 -3.20 2.61 5.05
CA ARG A 33 -4.09 1.44 4.99
C ARG A 33 -4.65 1.23 3.59
N PHE A 34 -5.18 2.29 2.98
CA PHE A 34 -5.77 2.22 1.64
C PHE A 34 -4.74 1.81 0.57
N LEU A 35 -3.54 2.38 0.61
CA LEU A 35 -2.48 2.03 -0.34
C LEU A 35 -1.97 0.60 -0.15
N ALA A 36 -1.82 0.13 1.09
CA ALA A 36 -1.41 -1.23 1.39
C ALA A 36 -2.43 -2.25 0.90
N GLU A 37 -3.72 -1.96 1.13
CA GLU A 37 -4.86 -2.76 0.67
C GLU A 37 -4.87 -2.88 -0.86
N MET A 38 -4.71 -1.77 -1.58
CA MET A 38 -4.61 -1.77 -3.04
C MET A 38 -3.40 -2.57 -3.54
N CYS A 39 -2.21 -2.39 -2.95
CA CYS A 39 -1.01 -3.14 -3.35
C CYS A 39 -1.16 -4.64 -3.06
N LEU A 40 -1.88 -5.01 -2.00
CA LEU A 40 -2.16 -6.40 -1.67
C LEU A 40 -3.06 -7.04 -2.73
N ARG A 41 -4.14 -6.37 -3.16
CA ARG A 41 -4.99 -6.86 -4.26
C ARG A 41 -4.20 -7.04 -5.56
N ASP A 42 -3.34 -6.08 -5.89
CA ASP A 42 -2.50 -6.14 -7.09
C ASP A 42 -1.55 -7.36 -7.02
N ALA A 43 -0.96 -7.63 -5.85
CA ALA A 43 -0.04 -8.76 -5.65
C ALA A 43 -0.73 -10.13 -5.65
N THR A 44 -2.02 -10.21 -5.29
CA THR A 44 -2.78 -11.47 -5.21
C THR A 44 -3.69 -11.73 -6.41
N SER A 45 -3.84 -10.78 -7.34
CA SER A 45 -4.64 -10.96 -8.57
C SER A 45 -3.90 -11.70 -9.69
N THR A 46 -2.98 -12.59 -9.33
CA THR A 46 -2.33 -13.55 -10.25
C THR A 46 -3.14 -14.84 -10.31
#